data_AF-X1DJX1-F1
#
_entry.id   AF-X1DJX1-F1
#
_cell.length_a   1.000
_cell.length_b   1.000
_cell.length_c   1.000
_cell.angle_alpha   90.00
_cell.angle_beta   90.00
_cell.angle_gamma   90.00
#
_symmetry.space_group_name_H-M   'P 1'
#
loop_
_entity.id
_entity.type
_entity.pdbx_description
1 polymer ?
#
loop_
_entity_poly.entity_id
_entity_poly.type
_entity_poly.pdbx_seq_one_letter_code
_entity_poly.pdbx_strand_id
1 'polypeptide(L)'
;GYEVQALLRFVEEGGSLLIFANAGGDNGLNTNLNTLLKHFDIEIISNQVFDYQEFDAELERCPIVDRIFKHPITKDVEELTLVSSCSLNIGSGVIEMIKNDGNRSEESNYLKNWRYRCDYAT
;
A
#
# COMPACT_ATOMS: atom_id res chain seq x y z
N GLY A 1 -5.38 9.09 -22.75
CA GLY A 1 -6.82 9.04 -23.12
C GLY A 1 -7.53 10.26 -22.59
N TYR A 2 -8.74 10.55 -23.06
CA TYR A 2 -9.53 11.70 -22.59
C TYR A 2 -9.81 11.68 -21.08
N GLU A 3 -9.98 10.49 -20.50
CA GLU A 3 -10.23 10.30 -19.06
C GLU A 3 -9.04 10.76 -18.21
N VAL A 4 -7.82 10.35 -18.56
CA VAL A 4 -6.59 10.77 -17.85
C VAL A 4 -6.46 12.30 -17.86
N GLN A 5 -6.70 12.93 -19.01
CA GLN A 5 -6.62 14.39 -19.13
C GLN A 5 -7.68 15.10 -18.29
N ALA A 6 -8.90 14.55 -18.20
CA ALA A 6 -9.94 15.08 -17.33
C ALA A 6 -9.57 14.99 -15.84
N LEU A 7 -8.96 13.88 -15.41
CA LEU A 7 -8.50 13.69 -14.04
C LEU A 7 -7.33 14.62 -13.69
N LEU A 8 -6.37 14.81 -14.61
CA LEU A 8 -5.29 15.77 -14.43
C LEU A 8 -5.84 17.19 -14.27
N ARG A 9 -6.74 17.61 -15.16
CA ARG A 9 -7.40 18.92 -15.07
C ARG A 9 -8.16 19.10 -13.75
N PHE A 10 -8.87 18.07 -13.29
CA PHE A 10 -9.59 18.12 -12.01
C PHE A 10 -8.64 18.40 -10.84
N VAL A 11 -7.45 17.78 -10.81
CA VAL A 11 -6.43 18.03 -9.79
C VAL A 11 -5.82 19.43 -9.95
N GLU A 12 -5.51 19.86 -11.17
CA GLU A 12 -5.00 21.20 -11.47
C GLU A 12 -5.97 22.31 -11.02
N GLU A 13 -7.28 22.05 -11.10
CA GLU A 13 -8.33 22.96 -10.65
C GLU A 13 -8.60 22.90 -9.12
N GLY A 14 -7.78 22.16 -8.37
CA GLY A 14 -7.84 22.08 -6.91
C GLY A 14 -8.61 20.87 -6.37
N GLY A 15 -9.05 19.96 -7.24
CA GLY A 15 -9.58 18.66 -6.86
C GLY A 15 -8.52 17.74 -6.25
N SER A 16 -8.96 16.69 -5.56
CA SER A 16 -8.06 15.68 -4.98
C SER A 16 -8.48 14.27 -5.38
N LEU A 17 -7.51 13.42 -5.66
CA LEU A 17 -7.74 12.02 -6.03
C LEU A 17 -7.22 11.10 -4.93
N LEU A 18 -8.00 10.06 -4.65
CA LEU A 18 -7.57 8.92 -3.85
C LEU A 18 -7.63 7.67 -4.74
N ILE A 19 -6.50 7.02 -4.93
CA ILE A 19 -6.35 5.90 -5.86
C ILE A 19 -5.92 4.67 -5.07
N PHE A 20 -6.65 3.57 -5.27
CA PHE A 20 -6.34 2.26 -4.71
C PHE A 20 -5.97 1.31 -5.85
N ALA A 21 -4.94 0.51 -5.63
CA ALA A 21 -4.54 -0.57 -6.51
C ALA A 21 -4.29 -1.83 -5.69
N ASN A 22 -4.60 -2.97 -6.28
CA ASN A 22 -4.49 -4.27 -5.62
C ASN A 22 -3.37 -5.11 -6.27
N ALA A 23 -3.12 -6.29 -5.72
CA ALA A 23 -2.21 -7.29 -6.26
C ALA A 23 -2.48 -7.51 -7.75
N GLY A 24 -1.40 -7.57 -8.52
CA GLY A 24 -1.42 -7.55 -9.98
C GLY A 24 -1.16 -6.15 -10.56
N GLY A 25 -1.42 -5.08 -9.80
CA GLY A 25 -1.13 -3.70 -10.20
C GLY A 25 -1.79 -3.29 -11.52
N ASP A 26 -1.19 -2.32 -12.21
CA ASP A 26 -1.80 -1.74 -13.42
C ASP A 26 -1.99 -2.77 -14.55
N ASN A 27 -0.93 -3.53 -14.89
CA ASN A 27 -1.02 -4.50 -15.98
C ASN A 27 -1.83 -5.73 -15.59
N GLY A 28 -1.68 -6.23 -14.36
CA GLY A 28 -2.38 -7.45 -13.90
C GLY A 28 -3.88 -7.24 -13.73
N LEU A 29 -4.32 -6.00 -13.47
CA LEU A 29 -5.74 -5.64 -13.41
C LEU A 29 -6.25 -5.02 -14.72
N ASN A 30 -5.42 -4.97 -15.76
CA ASN A 30 -5.74 -4.43 -17.08
C ASN A 30 -6.30 -3.00 -17.02
N THR A 31 -5.67 -2.16 -16.20
CA THR A 31 -5.96 -0.73 -16.09
C THR A 31 -4.92 0.09 -16.85
N ASN A 32 -5.07 1.42 -16.82
CA ASN A 32 -4.10 2.37 -17.35
C ASN A 32 -3.73 3.44 -16.31
N LEU A 33 -3.83 3.10 -15.03
CA LEU A 33 -3.56 4.00 -13.90
C LEU A 33 -2.12 4.52 -13.92
N ASN A 34 -1.14 3.75 -14.39
CA ASN A 34 0.23 4.27 -14.51
C ASN A 34 0.36 5.36 -15.59
N THR A 35 -0.57 5.45 -16.54
CA THR A 35 -0.61 6.57 -17.48
C THR A 35 -0.94 7.87 -16.74
N LEU A 36 -1.77 7.82 -15.70
CA LEU A 36 -2.10 8.97 -14.85
C LEU A 36 -1.01 9.22 -13.81
N LEU A 37 -0.62 8.20 -13.04
CA LEU A 37 0.22 8.34 -11.86
C LEU A 37 1.65 8.78 -12.18
N LYS A 38 2.16 8.50 -13.38
CA LYS A 38 3.48 8.96 -13.82
C LYS A 38 3.60 10.47 -13.91
N HIS A 39 2.49 11.21 -14.03
CA HIS A 39 2.48 12.68 -13.94
C HIS A 39 2.74 13.19 -12.51
N PHE A 40 2.62 12.33 -11.50
CA PHE A 40 2.84 12.61 -10.09
C PHE A 40 4.07 11.89 -9.54
N ASP A 41 4.96 11.40 -10.41
CA ASP A 41 6.14 10.60 -10.06
C ASP A 41 5.83 9.34 -9.24
N ILE A 42 4.67 8.72 -9.48
CA ILE A 42 4.26 7.46 -8.85
C ILE A 42 4.04 6.39 -9.94
N GLU A 43 4.46 5.16 -9.67
CA GLU A 43 4.20 4.00 -10.53
C GLU A 43 3.76 2.81 -9.69
N ILE A 44 2.62 2.22 -10.06
CA ILE A 44 2.12 0.95 -9.52
C ILE A 44 2.90 -0.20 -10.17
N ILE A 45 3.49 -1.05 -9.33
CA ILE A 45 4.18 -2.25 -9.77
C ILE A 45 3.18 -3.39 -9.92
N SER A 46 3.25 -4.10 -11.04
CA SER A 46 2.39 -5.25 -11.32
C SER A 46 2.90 -6.50 -10.59
N ASN A 47 2.87 -6.46 -9.26
CA ASN A 47 3.29 -7.54 -8.38
C ASN A 47 2.24 -7.78 -7.28
N GLN A 48 2.58 -8.70 -6.38
CA GLN A 48 1.92 -8.87 -5.09
C GLN A 48 2.98 -8.77 -4.00
N VAL A 49 2.67 -8.00 -2.95
CA VAL A 49 3.52 -7.92 -1.76
C VAL A 49 3.24 -9.13 -0.89
N PHE A 50 4.31 -9.79 -0.46
CA PHE A 50 4.27 -10.91 0.47
C PHE A 50 5.06 -10.56 1.74
N ASP A 51 4.57 -11.02 2.88
CA ASP A 51 5.28 -11.05 4.16
C ASP A 51 5.36 -12.50 4.60
N TYR A 52 6.49 -13.15 4.29
CA TYR A 52 6.72 -14.56 4.58
C TYR A 52 6.92 -14.74 6.08
N GLN A 53 5.81 -14.97 6.77
CA GLN A 53 5.83 -15.33 8.17
C GLN A 53 5.99 -16.83 8.28
N GLU A 54 6.97 -17.27 9.07
CA GLU A 54 7.36 -18.68 9.16
C GLU A 54 6.26 -19.65 9.63
N PHE A 55 5.08 -19.16 10.02
CA PHE A 55 4.05 -19.97 10.69
C PHE A 55 2.72 -20.10 9.93
N ASP A 56 2.45 -19.34 8.86
CA ASP A 56 1.18 -19.45 8.12
C ASP A 56 1.27 -18.95 6.67
N ALA A 57 1.12 -19.88 5.72
CA ALA A 57 1.17 -19.60 4.29
C ALA A 57 -0.04 -18.79 3.78
N GLU A 58 -1.18 -18.84 4.47
CA GLU A 58 -2.39 -18.09 4.08
C GLU A 58 -2.24 -16.60 4.42
N LEU A 59 -1.45 -16.28 5.45
CA LEU A 59 -1.18 -14.91 5.90
C LEU A 59 -0.05 -14.22 5.12
N GLU A 60 0.64 -14.93 4.23
CA GLU A 60 1.73 -14.35 3.43
C GLU A 60 1.27 -13.15 2.59
N ARG A 61 -0.02 -13.11 2.22
CA ARG A 61 -0.63 -12.03 1.41
C ARG A 61 -1.16 -10.86 2.23
N CYS A 62 -0.90 -10.88 3.54
CA CYS A 62 -1.33 -9.87 4.51
C CYS A 62 -0.11 -9.23 5.19
N PRO A 63 0.76 -8.54 4.43
CA PRO A 63 1.89 -7.83 4.99
C PRO A 63 1.45 -6.83 6.06
N ILE A 64 2.17 -6.85 7.18
CA ILE A 64 2.03 -5.83 8.22
C ILE A 64 3.11 -4.79 8.01
N VAL A 65 2.69 -3.52 8.11
CA VAL A 65 3.58 -2.37 8.02
C VAL A 65 3.55 -1.60 9.33
N ASP A 66 4.72 -1.47 9.94
CA ASP A 66 4.95 -0.78 11.21
C ASP A 66 5.74 0.54 11.03
N ARG A 67 6.43 0.70 9.89
CA ARG A 67 7.09 1.95 9.53
C ARG A 67 6.08 2.94 8.94
N ILE A 68 5.47 3.70 9.85
CA ILE A 68 4.52 4.76 9.56
C ILE A 68 5.18 6.12 9.81
N PHE A 69 5.17 7.00 8.80
CA PHE A 69 5.74 8.33 8.92
C PHE A 69 4.79 9.25 9.72
N LYS A 70 5.39 10.13 10.53
CA LYS A 70 4.63 11.03 11.42
C LYS A 70 3.80 12.03 10.62
N HIS A 71 2.49 11.98 10.81
CA HIS A 71 1.52 12.93 10.26
C HIS A 71 0.32 13.02 11.21
N PRO A 72 -0.44 14.13 11.26
CA PRO A 72 -1.65 14.21 12.09
C PRO A 72 -2.65 13.08 11.86
N ILE A 73 -2.75 12.57 10.62
CA ILE A 73 -3.65 11.47 10.27
C ILE A 73 -3.13 10.08 10.70
N THR A 74 -1.85 9.98 11.06
CA THR A 74 -1.20 8.72 11.48
C THR A 74 -0.79 8.75 12.95
N LYS A 75 -1.17 9.78 13.70
CA LYS A 75 -0.67 10.08 15.05
C LYS A 75 -0.75 8.90 16.05
N ASP A 76 -1.81 8.11 15.95
CA ASP A 76 -2.09 7.01 16.87
C ASP A 76 -2.19 5.66 16.12
N VAL A 77 -1.63 5.59 14.91
CA VAL A 77 -1.56 4.36 14.12
C VAL A 77 -0.19 3.72 14.33
N GLU A 78 -0.17 2.55 14.94
CA GLU A 78 1.06 1.81 15.26
C GLU A 78 1.42 0.81 14.15
N GLU A 79 0.42 0.14 13.58
CA GLU A 79 0.59 -0.82 12.50
C GLU A 79 -0.61 -0.86 11.55
N LEU A 80 -0.38 -1.31 10.33
CA LEU A 80 -1.40 -1.52 9.31
C LEU A 80 -1.19 -2.87 8.62
N THR A 81 -2.27 -3.63 8.45
CA THR A 81 -2.27 -4.82 7.59
C THR A 81 -2.75 -4.43 6.20
N LEU A 82 -1.94 -4.67 5.18
CA LEU A 82 -2.28 -4.38 3.78
C LEU A 82 -2.61 -5.69 3.07
N VAL A 83 -3.90 -6.02 2.97
CA VAL A 83 -4.33 -7.29 2.34
C VAL A 83 -4.25 -7.19 0.82
N SER A 84 -3.60 -8.16 0.19
CA SER A 84 -3.51 -8.26 -1.28
C SER A 84 -2.98 -7.00 -1.96
N SER A 85 -2.01 -6.30 -1.37
CA SER A 85 -1.45 -5.08 -1.94
C SER A 85 -0.41 -5.33 -3.04
N CYS A 86 -0.15 -4.29 -3.84
CA CYS A 86 0.99 -4.20 -4.76
C CYS A 86 2.01 -3.15 -4.27
N SER A 87 3.23 -3.20 -4.79
CA SER A 87 4.26 -2.19 -4.49
C SER A 87 4.08 -0.92 -5.32
N LEU A 88 4.65 0.18 -4.83
CA LEU A 88 4.77 1.45 -5.55
C LEU A 88 6.24 1.78 -5.77
N ASN A 89 6.58 2.27 -6.95
CA ASN A 89 7.76 3.09 -7.18
C ASN A 89 7.37 4.55 -7.02
N ILE A 90 8.21 5.33 -6.34
CA ILE A 90 7.93 6.71 -5.98
C ILE A 90 9.16 7.58 -6.25
N GLY A 91 8.94 8.75 -6.85
CA GLY A 91 9.98 9.74 -7.12
C GLY A 91 10.26 10.65 -5.92
N SER A 92 11.30 11.47 -6.05
CA SER A 92 11.81 12.33 -4.97
C SER A 92 10.85 13.43 -4.50
N GLY A 93 9.85 13.79 -5.31
CA GLY A 93 8.83 14.78 -4.95
C GLY A 93 7.64 14.21 -4.17
N VAL A 94 7.58 12.90 -3.97
CA VAL A 94 6.44 12.22 -3.33
C VAL A 94 6.70 12.07 -1.83
N ILE A 95 5.70 12.41 -1.02
CA ILE A 95 5.76 12.21 0.43
C ILE A 95 5.28 10.78 0.75
N GLU A 96 6.20 9.97 1.28
CA GLU A 96 5.89 8.66 1.83
C GLU A 96 5.14 8.76 3.15
N MET A 97 4.05 8.00 3.29
CA MET A 97 3.26 7.92 4.52
C MET A 97 3.50 6.62 5.28
N ILE A 98 3.69 5.51 4.56
CA ILE A 98 3.82 4.16 5.10
C ILE A 98 4.80 3.40 4.19
N LYS A 99 5.72 2.62 4.76
CA LYS A 99 6.69 1.83 3.99
C LYS A 99 6.89 0.44 4.58
N ASN A 100 6.82 -0.60 3.75
CA ASN A 100 7.24 -1.94 4.15
C ASN A 100 8.73 -2.14 3.80
N ASP A 101 9.59 -2.29 4.81
CA ASP A 101 11.03 -2.52 4.62
C ASP A 101 11.40 -4.01 4.49
N GLY A 102 10.42 -4.93 4.59
CA GLY A 102 10.64 -6.38 4.48
C GLY A 102 11.41 -7.02 5.65
N ASN A 103 11.90 -6.21 6.60
CA ASN A 103 12.60 -6.66 7.80
C ASN A 103 11.80 -6.21 9.03
N ARG A 104 11.13 -7.16 9.69
CA ARG A 104 10.52 -6.90 11.00
C ARG A 104 11.59 -6.70 12.07
N SER A 105 11.40 -5.70 12.93
CA SER A 105 12.16 -5.59 14.18
C SER A 105 11.79 -6.73 15.14
N GLU A 106 12.76 -7.25 15.91
CA GLU A 106 12.56 -8.39 16.83
C GLU A 106 11.47 -8.16 17.90
N GLU A 107 11.12 -6.89 18.16
CA GLU A 107 10.06 -6.45 19.09
C GLU A 107 8.64 -6.81 18.63
N SER A 108 8.43 -7.14 17.34
CA SER A 108 7.13 -7.60 16.81
C SER A 108 6.68 -8.98 17.33
N ASN A 109 7.49 -9.70 18.10
CA ASN A 109 7.12 -11.01 18.66
C ASN A 109 5.92 -10.96 19.63
N TYR A 110 5.64 -9.81 20.25
CA TYR A 110 4.48 -9.64 21.13
C TYR A 110 3.12 -9.68 20.39
N LEU A 111 3.13 -9.45 19.07
CA LEU A 111 1.92 -9.35 18.25
C LEU A 111 1.43 -10.71 17.68
N LYS A 112 2.22 -11.78 17.84
CA LYS A 112 1.80 -13.16 17.55
C LYS A 112 0.49 -13.53 18.28
N ASN A 113 0.24 -12.93 19.46
CA ASN A 113 -0.94 -13.21 20.27
C ASN A 113 -2.21 -12.47 19.85
N TRP A 114 -2.11 -11.33 19.15
CA TRP A 114 -3.30 -10.62 18.66
C TRP A 114 -3.88 -11.28 17.40
N ARG A 115 -3.00 -11.87 16.57
CA ARG A 115 -3.37 -12.54 15.32
C ARG A 115 -4.32 -13.73 15.48
N TYR A 116 -4.17 -14.52 16.53
CA TYR A 116 -5.12 -15.59 16.86
C TYR A 116 -6.57 -15.09 17.01
N ARG A 117 -6.82 -13.80 17.27
CA ARG A 117 -8.20 -13.31 17.47
C ARG A 117 -8.95 -12.98 16.19
N CYS A 118 -8.26 -12.64 15.10
CA CYS A 118 -8.93 -12.36 13.82
C CYS A 118 -9.42 -13.64 13.15
N ASP A 119 -8.69 -14.76 13.31
CA ASP A 119 -9.04 -16.05 12.67
C ASP A 119 -10.28 -16.73 13.30
N TYR A 120 -10.77 -16.25 14.45
CA TYR A 120 -11.98 -16.76 15.11
C TYR A 120 -13.14 -15.77 15.13
N ALA A 121 -13.01 -14.60 14.48
CA ALA A 121 -14.12 -13.67 14.32
C ALA A 121 -14.92 -14.01 13.05
N THR A 122 -15.66 -15.12 13.08
CA THR A 122 -16.76 -15.44 12.15
C THR A 122 -18.08 -15.55 12.91
#